data_AF-A0A4Z0PGF0-F1
#
_entry.id   AF-A0A4Z0PGF0-F1
#
_cell.length_a   1.000
_cell.length_b   1.000
_cell.length_c   1.000
_cell.angle_alpha   90.00
_cell.angle_beta   90.00
_cell.angle_gamma   90.00
#
_symmetry.space_group_name_H-M   'P 1'
#
loop_
_entity.id
_entity.type
_entity.pdbx_description
1 polymer ?
#
loop_
_entity_poly.entity_id
_entity_poly.type
_entity_poly.pdbx_seq_one_letter_code
_entity_poly.pdbx_strand_id
1 'polypeptide(L)' 'MTKEAYLALAAAQYEELRALGQEPDFYTLEEKFDQLWTALGRSVLEQTLGPVPANKQKKTASRPGSGA' A
#
# COMPACT_ATOMS: atom_id res chain seq x y z
N MET A 1 -1.85 -6.81 -11.28
CA MET A 1 -1.86 -5.38 -11.69
C MET A 1 -1.44 -5.23 -13.15
N THR A 2 -2.22 -4.53 -13.99
CA THR A 2 -1.83 -4.16 -15.37
C THR A 2 -1.43 -2.68 -15.44
N LYS A 3 -0.85 -2.25 -16.57
CA LYS A 3 -0.47 -0.84 -16.79
C LYS A 3 -1.68 0.09 -16.73
N GLU A 4 -2.79 -0.32 -17.33
CA GLU A 4 -4.04 0.44 -17.37
C GLU A 4 -4.64 0.59 -15.97
N ALA A 5 -4.62 -0.49 -15.18
CA ALA A 5 -5.06 -0.47 -13.78
C ALA A 5 -4.18 0.45 -12.91
N TYR A 6 -2.86 0.43 -13.13
CA TYR A 6 -1.93 1.36 -12.47
C TYR A 6 -2.23 2.81 -12.82
N LEU A 7 -2.41 3.11 -14.11
CA LEU A 7 -2.74 4.47 -14.55
C LEU A 7 -4.08 4.95 -13.99
N ALA A 8 -5.06 4.07 -13.84
CA ALA A 8 -6.34 4.41 -13.21
C ALA A 8 -6.17 4.78 -11.72
N LEU A 9 -5.35 4.02 -10.97
CA LEU A 9 -5.05 4.36 -9.57
C LEU A 9 -4.28 5.68 -9.44
N ALA A 10 -3.27 5.88 -10.29
CA ALA A 10 -2.48 7.09 -10.29
C ALA A 10 -3.33 8.31 -10.67
N ALA A 11 -4.21 8.18 -11.66
CA ALA A 11 -5.14 9.22 -12.08
C ALA A 11 -6.13 9.61 -10.96
N ALA A 12 -6.61 8.63 -10.18
CA ALA A 12 -7.51 8.89 -9.07
C ALA A 12 -6.87 9.76 -7.97
N GLN A 13 -5.57 9.62 -7.73
CA GLN A 13 -4.83 10.42 -6.74
C GLN A 13 -4.17 11.67 -7.32
N TYR A 14 -4.19 11.83 -8.65
CA TYR A 14 -3.47 12.90 -9.33
C TYR A 14 -3.98 14.30 -8.95
N GLU A 15 -5.29 14.47 -8.77
CA GLU A 15 -5.86 15.77 -8.38
C GLU A 15 -5.41 16.19 -6.97
N GLU A 16 -5.32 15.24 -6.03
CA GLU A 16 -4.83 15.49 -4.68
C GLU A 16 -3.33 15.85 -4.70
N LEU A 17 -2.54 15.13 -5.50
CA LEU A 17 -1.11 15.42 -5.68
C LEU A 17 -0.88 16.78 -6.35
N ARG A 18 -1.73 17.17 -7.31
CA ARG A 18 -1.70 18.48 -7.95
C ARG A 18 -2.04 19.60 -6.96
N ALA A 19 -3.06 19.40 -6.12
CA ALA A 19 -3.42 20.35 -5.07
C ALA A 19 -2.29 20.53 -4.06
N LEU A 20 -1.56 19.45 -3.76
CA LEU A 20 -0.42 19.47 -2.86
C LEU A 20 0.72 20.38 -3.31
N GLY A 21 0.91 20.53 -4.62
CA GLY A 21 1.91 21.43 -5.18
C GLY A 21 1.65 22.92 -4.89
N GLN A 22 0.52 23.26 -4.28
CA GLN A 22 0.19 24.62 -3.82
C GLN A 22 0.42 24.82 -2.31
N GLU A 23 0.83 23.77 -1.56
CA GLU A 23 1.07 23.85 -0.13
C GLU A 23 2.35 24.66 0.17
N PRO A 24 2.26 25.80 0.89
CA PRO A 24 3.42 26.65 1.15
C PRO A 24 4.32 26.13 2.30
N ASP A 25 3.78 25.33 3.22
CA ASP A 25 4.56 24.79 4.33
C ASP A 25 5.23 23.47 3.96
N PHE A 26 6.55 23.42 4.11
CA PHE A 26 7.34 22.26 3.70
C PHE A 26 6.97 20.99 4.48
N TYR A 27 6.79 21.08 5.80
CA TYR A 27 6.51 19.92 6.64
C TYR A 27 5.12 19.35 6.36
N THR A 28 4.15 20.24 6.17
CA THR A 28 2.79 19.87 5.77
C THR A 28 2.77 19.25 4.38
N LEU A 29 3.56 19.78 3.45
CA LEU A 29 3.72 19.21 2.11
C LEU A 29 4.34 17.81 2.18
N GLU A 30 5.44 17.66 2.91
CA GLU A 30 6.16 16.40 3.07
C GLU A 30 5.25 15.32 3.66
N GLU A 31 4.54 15.63 4.75
CA GLU A 31 3.64 14.69 5.41
C GLU A 31 2.52 14.24 4.48
N LYS A 32 1.82 15.18 3.84
CA LYS A 32 0.70 14.85 2.95
C LYS A 32 1.18 14.12 1.69
N PHE A 33 2.37 14.44 1.20
CA PHE A 33 2.97 13.77 0.05
C PHE A 33 3.27 12.30 0.39
N ASP A 34 3.89 12.05 1.53
CA ASP A 34 4.21 10.69 1.99
C ASP A 34 2.95 9.86 2.22
N GLN A 35 1.90 10.45 2.80
CA GLN A 35 0.60 9.80 2.98
C GLN A 35 -0.03 9.38 1.65
N LEU A 36 -0.08 10.29 0.66
CA LEU A 36 -0.59 10.01 -0.68
C LEU A 36 0.21 8.89 -1.36
N TRP A 37 1.53 9.00 -1.35
CA TRP A 37 2.39 8.04 -2.04
C TRP A 37 2.35 6.65 -1.39
N THR A 38 2.28 6.59 -0.06
CA THR A 38 2.10 5.35 0.68
C THR A 38 0.75 4.71 0.39
N ALA A 39 -0.32 5.50 0.31
CA ALA A 39 -1.65 5.01 -0.04
C ALA A 39 -1.68 4.42 -1.46
N LEU A 40 -1.12 5.13 -2.45
CA LEU A 40 -0.98 4.62 -3.82
C LEU A 40 -0.18 3.33 -3.86
N GLY A 41 0.99 3.32 -3.23
CA GLY A 41 1.87 2.15 -3.15
C GLY A 41 1.16 0.93 -2.55
N ARG A 42 0.37 1.15 -1.49
CA ARG A 42 -0.46 0.10 -0.89
C ARG A 42 -1.51 -0.44 -1.86
N SER A 43 -2.26 0.42 -2.55
CA SER A 43 -3.27 -0.04 -3.52
C SER A 43 -2.63 -0.81 -4.68
N VAL A 44 -1.46 -0.37 -5.15
CA VAL A 44 -0.69 -1.08 -6.18
C VAL A 44 -0.23 -2.44 -5.68
N LEU A 45 0.29 -2.50 -4.44
CA LEU A 45 0.74 -3.74 -3.82
C LEU A 45 -0.39 -4.75 -3.66
N GLU A 46 -1.53 -4.31 -3.13
CA GLU A 46 -2.73 -5.15 -2.94
C GLU A 46 -3.25 -5.70 -4.29
N GLN A 47 -3.30 -4.89 -5.35
CA GLN A 47 -3.69 -5.35 -6.69
C GLN A 47 -2.63 -6.20 -7.41
N THR A 48 -1.38 -6.15 -6.96
CA THR A 48 -0.29 -6.97 -7.52
C THR A 48 -0.25 -8.34 -6.84
N LEU A 49 -0.44 -8.38 -5.52
CA LEU A 49 -0.41 -9.63 -4.74
C LEU A 49 -1.70 -10.46 -4.89
N GLY A 50 -2.78 -9.89 -5.43
CA GLY A 50 -4.10 -10.54 -5.42
C GLY A 50 -4.72 -10.47 -4.02
N PRO A 51 -5.83 -11.19 -3.72
CA PRO A 51 -6.41 -11.18 -2.39
C PRO A 51 -5.35 -11.61 -1.37
N VAL A 52 -4.94 -10.67 -0.50
CA VAL A 52 -4.06 -10.97 0.62
C VAL A 52 -4.75 -12.07 1.42
N PRO A 53 -4.18 -13.29 1.50
CA PRO A 53 -4.81 -14.33 2.27
C PRO A 53 -4.91 -13.84 3.72
N ALA A 54 -6.11 -13.93 4.31
CA ALA A 54 -6.36 -13.52 5.69
C ALA A 54 -5.44 -14.20 6.73
N ASN A 55 -4.74 -15.26 6.31
CA ASN A 55 -3.74 -15.94 7.10
C ASN A 55 -2.40 -15.19 7.06
N LYS A 56 -2.25 -14.20 7.96
CA LYS A 56 -0.96 -13.97 8.62
C LYS A 56 -0.56 -15.31 9.22
N GLN A 57 0.47 -15.94 8.66
CA GLN A 57 0.92 -17.30 9.00
C GLN A 57 0.69 -17.64 10.48
N LYS A 58 -0.26 -18.52 10.77
CA LYS A 58 -0.29 -19.24 12.05
C LYS A 58 1.00 -20.05 12.07
N LYS A 59 2.01 -19.57 12.79
CA LYS A 59 3.21 -20.34 13.11
C LYS A 59 2.71 -21.63 13.75
N THR A 60 2.73 -22.73 13.00
CA THR A 60 2.47 -24.05 13.57
C THR A 60 3.59 -24.28 14.57
N ALA A 61 3.28 -24.14 15.86
CA ALA A 61 4.14 -24.65 16.91
C ALA A 61 4.37 -26.12 16.56
N SER A 62 5.62 -26.46 16.23
CA SER A 62 6.02 -27.84 16.02
C SER A 62 5.57 -28.63 17.25
N ARG A 63 4.71 -29.64 17.06
CA ARG A 63 4.41 -30.61 18.12
C ARG A 63 5.75 -31.13 18.64
N PRO A 64 6.04 -31.08 19.95
CA PRO A 64 7.17 -31.85 20.45
C PRO A 64 6.82 -33.32 20.18
N GLY A 65 7.74 -34.02 19.51
CA GLY A 65 7.56 -35.44 19.23
C GLY A 65 7.31 -36.19 20.54
N SER A 66 6.18 -36.89 20.62
CA SER A 66 6.03 -37.98 21.59
C SER A 66 7.05 -39.04 21.21
N GLY A 67 8.17 -39.08 21.95
CA GLY A 67 9.02 -40.26 22.01
C GLY A 67 8.25 -41.35 22.74
N ALA A 68 8.11 -42.49 22.10
CA ALA A 68 7.75 -43.78 22.68
C ALA A 68 8.91 -44.75 22.38
#